data_AF-A0A1X1THW0-F1
#
_entry.id   AF-A0A1X1THW0-F1
#
_cell.length_a   1.000
_cell.length_b   1.000
_cell.length_c   1.000
_cell.angle_alpha   90.00
_cell.angle_beta   90.00
_cell.angle_gamma   90.00
#
_symmetry.space_group_name_H-M   'P 1'
#
loop_
_entity.id
_entity.type
_entity.pdbx_description
1 polymer ?
#
loop_
_entity_poly.entity_id
_entity_poly.type
_entity_poly.pdbx_seq_one_letter_code
_entity_poly.pdbx_strand_id
1 'polypeptide(L)' 'MLLCPYHHRLHHRGVITVTGPASHLVVTDSTGRHLDSGSLARPPTKSPPTVTPNPGPSGERADWWWYEPFEPPPQTTN' A
#
# COMPACT_ATOMS: atom_id res chain seq x y z
N MET A 1 12.92 11.18 9.84
CA MET A 1 12.16 9.96 10.20
C MET A 1 11.56 9.40 8.92
N LEU A 2 12.05 8.26 8.43
CA LEU A 2 11.73 7.71 7.09
C LEU A 2 10.51 6.75 7.11
N LEU A 3 9.54 6.99 7.99
CA LEU A 3 8.33 6.16 8.09
C LEU A 3 7.30 6.64 7.07
N CYS A 4 6.67 5.73 6.31
CA CYS A 4 5.55 6.10 5.45
C CYS A 4 4.37 6.63 6.31
N PRO A 5 3.45 7.44 5.73
CA PRO A 5 2.37 8.07 6.49
C PRO A 5 1.52 7.09 7.31
N TYR A 6 1.34 5.87 6.81
CA TYR A 6 0.63 4.81 7.53
C TYR A 6 1.33 4.39 8.82
N HIS A 7 2.62 4.04 8.74
CA HIS A 7 3.39 3.63 9.91
C HIS A 7 3.60 4.78 10.90
N HIS A 8 3.71 6.02 10.41
CA HIS A 8 3.79 7.18 11.29
C HIS A 8 2.51 7.34 12.13
N ARG A 9 1.32 7.14 11.54
CA ARG A 9 0.06 7.15 12.28
C ARG A 9 -0.01 6.00 13.30
N LEU A 10 0.46 4.80 12.94
CA LEU A 10 0.48 3.66 13.86
C LEU A 10 1.39 3.90 15.06
N HIS A 11 2.54 4.55 14.85
CA HIS A 11 3.45 4.92 15.92
C HIS A 11 2.78 5.91 16.89
N HIS A 12 2.15 6.97 16.38
CA HIS A 12 1.39 7.90 17.21
C HIS A 12 0.21 7.26 17.96
N ARG A 13 -0.36 6.18 17.41
CA ARG A 13 -1.42 5.40 18.05
C ARG A 13 -0.92 4.37 19.07
N GLY A 14 0.40 4.19 19.22
CA GLY A 14 0.98 3.17 20.09
C GLY A 14 0.81 1.72 19.59
N VAL A 15 0.45 1.54 18.31
CA VAL A 15 0.30 0.21 17.70
C VAL A 15 1.67 -0.38 17.36
N ILE A 16 2.64 0.49 17.04
CA ILE A 16 4.04 0.13 16.87
C ILE A 16 4.92 1.04 17.70
N THR A 17 6.04 0.52 18.18
CA THR A 17 7.11 1.29 18.83
C THR A 17 8.33 1.28 17.94
N VAL A 18 8.95 2.45 17.74
CA VAL A 18 10.16 2.59 16.91
C VAL A 18 11.29 3.10 17.80
N THR A 19 12.36 2.31 17.93
CA THR A 19 13.50 2.58 18.82
C THR A 19 14.82 2.41 18.08
N GLY A 20 15.90 2.94 18.68
CA GLY A 20 17.26 2.82 18.14
C GLY A 20 17.67 3.97 17.21
N PRO A 21 18.97 4.01 16.81
CA PRO A 21 19.48 4.99 15.87
C PRO A 21 18.94 4.74 14.46
N ALA A 22 18.95 5.75 13.60
CA ALA A 22 18.42 5.65 12.23
C ALA A 22 19.07 4.54 11.39
N SER A 23 20.33 4.19 11.68
CA SER A 23 21.07 3.09 11.03
C SER A 23 20.72 1.70 11.56
N HIS A 24 20.03 1.61 12.70
CA HIS A 24 19.67 0.36 13.37
C HIS A 24 18.31 0.52 14.08
N LEU A 25 17.27 0.79 13.28
CA LEU A 25 15.92 0.92 13.79
C LEU A 25 15.35 -0.44 14.15
N VAL A 26 14.79 -0.52 15.36
CA VAL A 26 14.05 -1.66 15.89
C VAL A 26 12.58 -1.28 15.94
N VAL A 27 11.71 -2.08 15.33
CA VAL A 27 10.26 -1.86 15.34
C VAL A 27 9.60 -3.01 16.09
N THR A 28 8.76 -2.69 17.06
CA THR A 28 7.97 -3.69 17.78
C THR A 28 6.47 -3.39 17.68
N ASP A 29 5.63 -4.42 17.80
CA ASP A 29 4.20 -4.23 17.98
C ASP A 29 3.85 -3.77 19.41
N SER A 30 2.56 -3.57 19.68
CA SER A 30 2.04 -3.15 20.99
C SER A 30 2.28 -4.16 22.12
N THR A 31 2.67 -5.40 21.80
CA THR A 31 3.04 -6.44 22.77
C THR A 31 4.55 -6.54 22.98
N GLY A 32 5.34 -5.72 22.27
CA GLY A 32 6.80 -5.71 22.34
C GLY A 32 7.47 -6.75 21.43
N ARG A 33 6.71 -7.44 20.57
CA ARG A 33 7.28 -8.41 19.64
C ARG A 33 7.93 -7.69 18.46
N HIS A 34 9.13 -8.14 18.08
CA HIS A 34 9.85 -7.57 16.94
C HIS A 34 9.07 -7.76 15.63
N LEU A 35 9.01 -6.70 14.84
CA LEU A 35 8.47 -6.70 13.48
C LEU A 35 9.64 -6.74 12.50
N ASP A 36 9.82 -7.88 11.84
CA ASP A 36 10.86 -8.04 10.84
C ASP A 36 10.57 -7.19 9.61
N SER A 37 11.64 -6.77 8.92
CA SER A 37 11.62 -5.96 7.69
C SER A 37 11.14 -6.74 6.46
N GLY A 38 10.10 -7.56 6.62
CA GLY A 38 9.48 -8.33 5.56
C GLY A 38 8.33 -7.57 4.91
N SER A 39 8.42 -7.34 3.60
CA SER A 39 7.24 -7.07 2.80
C SER A 39 6.29 -8.28 2.89
N LEU A 40 5.08 -8.09 3.42
CA LEU A 40 4.01 -9.08 3.38
C LEU A 40 3.40 -9.22 1.97
N ALA A 41 4.15 -8.90 0.91
CA ALA A 41 3.74 -9.20 -0.46
C ALA A 41 3.56 -10.71 -0.57
N ARG A 42 2.35 -11.16 -0.30
CA ARG A 42 1.99 -12.56 -0.36
C ARG A 42 1.97 -12.93 -1.84
N PRO A 43 2.71 -13.97 -2.27
CA PRO A 43 2.60 -14.46 -3.62
C PRO A 43 1.12 -14.72 -3.96
N PRO A 44 0.64 -14.29 -5.14
CA PRO A 44 -0.72 -14.59 -5.54
C PRO A 44 -0.94 -16.12 -5.53
N THR A 45 -2.00 -16.58 -4.86
CA THR A 45 -2.32 -18.00 -4.73
C THR A 45 -3.20 -18.52 -5.87
N LYS A 46 -3.62 -17.63 -6.78
CA LYS A 46 -4.46 -17.95 -7.93
C LYS A 46 -3.61 -17.96 -9.19
N SER A 47 -4.05 -18.71 -10.20
CA SER A 47 -3.45 -18.67 -11.53
C SER A 47 -3.40 -17.23 -12.06
N PRO A 48 -2.39 -16.88 -12.87
CA PRO A 48 -2.34 -15.61 -13.57
C PRO A 48 -3.63 -15.36 -14.37
N PRO A 49 -4.08 -14.11 -14.50
CA PRO A 49 -5.25 -13.81 -15.32
C PRO A 49 -4.97 -14.16 -16.80
N THR A 50 -6.00 -14.61 -17.52
CA THR A 50 -5.92 -14.96 -18.96
C THR A 50 -5.83 -13.73 -19.88
N VAL A 51 -5.40 -12.58 -19.35
CA VAL A 51 -5.24 -11.35 -20.12
C VAL A 51 -3.77 -11.15 -20.45
N THR A 52 -3.48 -10.61 -21.64
CA THR A 52 -2.11 -10.26 -22.03
C THR A 52 -1.53 -9.29 -21.00
N PRO A 53 -0.25 -9.46 -20.59
CA PRO A 53 0.44 -8.51 -19.73
C PRO A 53 0.36 -7.09 -20.32
N ASN A 54 0.24 -6.09 -19.45
CA ASN A 54 0.34 -4.70 -19.87
C ASN A 54 1.71 -4.48 -20.54
N PRO A 55 1.78 -4.04 -21.82
CA PRO A 55 3.05 -3.83 -22.53
C PRO A 55 3.90 -2.72 -21.89
N GLY A 56 3.34 -1.96 -20.95
CA GLY A 56 3.98 -0.83 -20.31
C GLY A 56 3.51 0.49 -20.91
N PRO A 57 3.99 1.62 -20.39
CA PRO A 57 3.62 2.93 -20.91
C PRO A 57 4.12 3.09 -22.35
N SER A 58 3.29 3.68 -23.21
CA SER A 58 3.59 4.01 -24.62
C SER A 58 4.70 5.05 -24.79
N GLY A 59 5.08 5.75 -23.71
CA GLY A 59 6.02 6.88 -23.74
C GLY A 59 5.39 8.19 -24.23
N GLU A 60 4.08 8.23 -24.47
CA GLU A 60 3.36 9.46 -24.78
C GLU A 60 3.38 10.44 -23.60
N ARG A 61 3.20 11.74 -23.90
CA ARG A 61 3.16 12.75 -22.84
C ARG A 61 1.87 12.54 -22.04
N ALA A 62 2.03 12.44 -20.72
CA ALA A 62 0.89 12.39 -19.83
C ALA A 62 0.17 13.74 -19.82
N ASP A 63 -1.08 13.75 -20.25
CA ASP A 63 -2.00 14.86 -19.97
C ASP A 63 -2.42 14.80 -18.50
N TRP A 64 -2.23 15.91 -17.80
CA TRP A 64 -2.64 16.03 -16.40
C TRP A 64 -4.09 16.50 -16.36
N TRP A 65 -5.00 15.57 -16.10
CA TRP A 65 -6.41 15.85 -15.90
C TRP A 65 -6.89 15.15 -14.63
N TRP A 66 -7.91 15.73 -13.98
CA TRP A 66 -8.57 15.09 -12.85
C TRP A 66 -9.48 13.99 -13.36
N TYR A 67 -9.43 12.83 -12.72
CA TYR A 67 -10.36 11.73 -12.97
C TYR A 67 -11.79 12.16 -12.61
N GLU A 68 -12.71 12.06 -13.56
CA GLU A 68 -14.15 12.16 -13.31
C GLU A 68 -14.65 10.81 -12.77
N PRO A 69 -15.19 10.73 -11.55
CA PRO A 69 -15.68 9.49 -10.98
C PRO A 69 -16.82 8.90 -11.81
N PHE A 70 -16.73 7.60 -12.12
CA PHE A 70 -17.84 6.87 -12.73
C PHE A 70 -19.08 6.88 -11.82
N GLU A 71 -20.20 7.35 -12.35
CA GLU A 71 -21.50 7.30 -11.70
C GLU A 71 -22.37 6.22 -12.39
N PRO A 72 -22.69 5.09 -11.72
CA PRO A 72 -23.49 4.04 -12.31
C PRO A 72 -24.94 4.51 -12.54
N PRO A 73 -25.62 4.01 -13.59
CA PRO A 73 -27.03 4.34 -13.81
C PRO A 73 -27.90 3.90 -12.63
N PRO A 74 -28.97 4.64 -12.29
CA PRO A 74 -29.88 4.27 -11.22
C PRO A 74 -30.50 2.89 -11.51
N GLN A 75 -30.57 2.06 -10.47
CA GLN A 75 -31.18 0.74 -10.57
C GLN A 75 -32.70 0.91 -10.80
N THR A 76 -33.22 0.34 -11.88
CA THR A 76 -34.67 0.26 -12.11
C THR A 76 -35.27 -0.78 -11.17
N THR A 77 -36.05 -0.35 -10.18
CA THR A 77 -36.90 -1.24 -9.38
C THR A 77 -38.16 -1.59 -10.19
N ASN A 78 -38.49 -2.88 -10.23
CA ASN A 78 -39.65 -3.48 -10.90
C ASN A 78 -40.94 -3.26 -10.07
#